data_AF-A0A1Q6WDV1-F1
#
_entry.id   AF-A0A1Q6WDV1-F1
#
_cell.length_a   1.000
_cell.length_b   1.000
_cell.length_c   1.000
_cell.angle_alpha   90.00
_cell.angle_beta   90.00
_cell.angle_gamma   90.00
#
_symmetry.space_group_name_H-M   'P 1'
#
loop_
_entity.id
_entity.type
_entity.pdbx_description
1 polymer ?
#
loop_
_entity_poly.entity_id
_entity_poly.type
_entity_poly.pdbx_seq_one_letter_code
_entity_poly.pdbx_strand_id
1 'polypeptide(L)'
;MVVVGLGGIYVEVLREVTLRLAPLGREEARAAILGARWSPLLRGARGRKPHDVNALADVLHRVSRLAAELELESLDLNPVMVGDEGRGVAIADFRIMK
;
A
#
# COMPACT_ATOMS: atom_id res chain seq x y z
N MET A 1 6.49 -2.76 11.90
CA MET A 1 5.05 -2.54 11.60
C MET A 1 4.92 -2.06 10.16
N VAL A 2 3.77 -2.28 9.52
CA VAL A 2 3.43 -1.71 8.21
C VAL A 2 2.34 -0.66 8.39
N VAL A 3 2.50 0.49 7.75
CA VAL A 3 1.51 1.58 7.70
C VAL A 3 1.15 1.82 6.25
N VAL A 4 -0.15 1.79 5.92
CA VAL A 4 -0.63 2.07 4.57
C VAL A 4 -1.74 3.10 4.62
N GLY A 5 -1.60 4.17 3.84
CA GLY A 5 -2.60 5.22 3.70
C GLY A 5 -2.61 5.77 2.28
N LEU A 6 -3.57 6.63 2.00
CA LEU A 6 -3.60 7.35 0.73
C LEU A 6 -2.66 8.54 0.76
N GLY A 7 -1.95 8.78 -0.35
CA GLY A 7 -1.15 9.99 -0.56
C GLY A 7 -1.96 11.16 -1.12
N GLY A 8 -1.31 12.33 -1.23
CA GLY A 8 -1.90 13.55 -1.79
C GLY A 8 -3.00 14.15 -0.92
N ILE A 9 -4.00 14.79 -1.55
CA ILE A 9 -5.09 15.51 -0.85
C ILE A 9 -5.87 14.63 0.13
N TYR A 10 -5.86 13.32 -0.06
CA TYR A 10 -6.59 12.37 0.77
C TYR A 10 -5.97 12.22 2.17
N VAL A 11 -4.68 12.51 2.34
CA VAL A 11 -4.04 12.54 3.67
C VAL A 11 -4.73 13.58 4.54
N GLU A 12 -4.97 14.78 4.00
CA GLU A 12 -5.50 15.92 4.75
C GLU A 12 -6.98 15.75 5.10
N VAL A 13 -7.73 15.15 4.16
CA VAL A 13 -9.19 15.01 4.24
C VAL A 13 -9.63 13.76 5.01
N LEU A 14 -9.00 12.61 4.76
CA LEU A 14 -9.41 11.34 5.38
C LEU A 14 -8.62 11.02 6.64
N ARG A 15 -7.35 11.45 6.72
CA ARG A 15 -6.44 11.22 7.88
C ARG A 15 -6.46 9.79 8.40
N GLU A 16 -6.63 8.82 7.52
CA GLU A 16 -6.80 7.41 7.86
C GLU A 16 -5.62 6.59 7.35
N VAL A 17 -5.10 5.73 8.22
CA VAL A 17 -4.08 4.75 7.91
C VAL A 17 -4.48 3.38 8.42
N THR A 18 -4.10 2.35 7.68
CA THR A 18 -4.20 0.95 8.08
C THR A 18 -2.87 0.50 8.65
N LEU A 19 -2.90 0.00 9.89
CA LEU A 19 -1.74 -0.53 10.59
C LEU A 19 -1.78 -2.05 10.65
N ARG A 20 -0.65 -2.71 10.37
CA ARG A 20 -0.47 -4.15 10.55
C ARG A 20 0.91 -4.49 11.11
N LEU A 21 1.04 -5.67 11.71
CA LEU A 21 2.34 -6.19 12.10
C LEU A 21 3.12 -6.68 10.87
N ALA A 22 4.44 -6.56 10.94
CA ALA A 22 5.34 -7.10 9.92
C ALA A 22 6.06 -8.33 10.50
N PRO A 23 6.40 -9.34 9.67
CA PRO A 23 6.06 -9.46 8.26
C PRO A 23 4.57 -9.75 8.04
N LEU A 24 4.03 -9.29 6.91
CA LEU A 24 2.61 -9.37 6.58
C LEU A 24 2.38 -10.41 5.48
N GLY A 25 1.43 -11.32 5.63
CA GLY A 25 1.06 -12.26 4.56
C GLY A 25 0.38 -11.56 3.37
N ARG A 26 0.48 -12.11 2.15
CA ARG A 26 -0.14 -11.49 0.95
C ARG A 26 -1.66 -11.35 1.07
N GLU A 27 -2.35 -12.39 1.54
CA GLU A 27 -3.81 -12.32 1.75
C GLU A 27 -4.17 -11.37 2.89
N GLU A 28 -3.34 -11.29 3.94
CA GLU A 28 -3.53 -10.34 5.03
C GLU A 28 -3.34 -8.90 4.55
N ALA A 29 -2.34 -8.64 3.70
CA ALA A 29 -2.13 -7.35 3.06
C ALA A 29 -3.32 -6.96 2.18
N ARG A 30 -3.81 -7.90 1.36
CA ARG A 30 -4.99 -7.68 0.51
C ARG A 30 -6.23 -7.38 1.35
N ALA A 31 -6.47 -8.13 2.42
CA ALA A 31 -7.58 -7.89 3.33
C ALA A 31 -7.46 -6.54 4.05
N ALA A 32 -6.25 -6.15 4.46
CA ALA A 32 -5.97 -4.86 5.09
C ALA A 32 -6.27 -3.68 4.14
N ILE A 33 -5.88 -3.79 2.86
CA ILE A 33 -6.17 -2.78 1.83
C ILE A 33 -7.67 -2.68 1.58
N LEU A 34 -8.35 -3.82 1.37
CA LEU A 34 -9.79 -3.84 1.05
C LEU A 34 -10.67 -3.44 2.24
N GLY A 35 -10.21 -3.67 3.47
CA GLY A 35 -10.90 -3.30 4.70
C GLY A 35 -10.74 -1.84 5.12
N ALA A 36 -9.83 -1.08 4.49
CA ALA A 36 -9.65 0.34 4.78
C ALA A 36 -10.85 1.16 4.29
N ARG A 37 -11.24 2.25 4.96
CA ARG A 37 -12.41 3.03 4.51
C ARG A 37 -12.17 3.74 3.19
N TRP A 38 -10.89 3.94 2.82
CA TRP A 38 -10.49 4.50 1.53
C TRP A 38 -10.50 3.49 0.39
N SER A 39 -10.70 2.19 0.65
CA SER A 39 -10.72 1.14 -0.39
C SER A 39 -11.75 1.35 -1.52
N PRO A 40 -12.89 2.05 -1.35
CA PRO A 40 -13.78 2.38 -2.47
C PRO A 40 -13.10 3.18 -3.58
N LEU A 41 -12.06 3.96 -3.27
CA LEU A 41 -11.29 4.72 -4.26
C LEU A 41 -10.49 3.79 -5.19
N LEU A 42 -10.17 2.58 -4.74
CA LEU A 42 -9.50 1.56 -5.55
C LEU A 42 -10.44 0.87 -6.55
N ARG A 43 -11.76 1.01 -6.38
CA ARG A 43 -12.74 0.31 -7.24
C ARG A 43 -12.96 1.00 -8.58
N GLY A 44 -12.38 2.18 -8.78
CA GLY A 44 -12.67 3.04 -9.92
C GLY A 44 -14.00 3.78 -9.74
N ALA A 45 -14.15 4.89 -10.46
CA ALA A 45 -15.38 5.69 -10.48
C ALA A 45 -15.65 6.23 -11.89
N ARG A 46 -16.93 6.38 -12.25
CA ARG A 46 -17.39 6.99 -13.51
C ARG A 46 -16.67 6.45 -14.76
N GLY A 47 -16.76 5.14 -14.99
CA GLY A 47 -16.20 4.49 -16.18
C GLY A 47 -14.68 4.24 -16.14
N ARG A 48 -13.99 4.64 -15.05
CA ARG A 48 -12.60 4.23 -14.82
C ARG A 48 -12.54 2.78 -14.33
N LYS A 49 -11.49 2.08 -14.75
CA LYS A 49 -11.21 0.71 -14.29
C LYS A 49 -10.85 0.70 -12.80
N PRO A 50 -11.08 -0.42 -12.11
CA PRO A 50 -10.49 -0.64 -10.78
C PRO A 50 -8.97 -0.57 -10.83
N HIS A 51 -8.36 -0.21 -9.70
CA HIS A 51 -6.92 -0.22 -9.50
C HIS A 51 -6.42 -1.64 -9.18
N ASP A 52 -5.13 -1.90 -9.44
CA ASP A 52 -4.49 -3.20 -9.22
C ASP A 52 -4.19 -3.48 -7.74
N VAL A 53 -5.24 -3.82 -6.99
CA VAL A 53 -5.16 -4.15 -5.57
C VAL A 53 -4.27 -5.36 -5.31
N ASN A 54 -4.25 -6.33 -6.22
CA ASN A 54 -3.47 -7.54 -6.05
C ASN A 54 -1.97 -7.26 -6.16
N ALA A 55 -1.57 -6.36 -7.07
CA ALA A 55 -0.19 -5.89 -7.17
C ALA A 55 0.21 -5.06 -5.94
N LEU A 56 -0.68 -4.18 -5.45
CA LEU A 56 -0.41 -3.42 -4.22
C LEU A 56 -0.21 -4.36 -3.01
N ALA A 57 -1.06 -5.36 -2.84
CA ALA A 57 -0.93 -6.35 -1.78
C ALA A 57 0.39 -7.14 -1.86
N ASP A 58 0.85 -7.48 -3.07
CA ASP A 58 2.13 -8.14 -3.29
C ASP A 58 3.32 -7.25 -2.91
N VAL A 59 3.26 -5.95 -3.23
CA VAL A 59 4.27 -4.97 -2.81
C VAL A 59 4.33 -4.88 -1.28
N LEU A 60 3.20 -4.69 -0.60
CA LEU A 60 3.12 -4.65 0.87
C LEU A 60 3.72 -5.92 1.49
N HIS A 61 3.35 -7.08 0.97
CA HIS A 61 3.87 -8.37 1.44
C HIS A 61 5.39 -8.42 1.35
N ARG A 62 5.95 -8.18 0.15
CA ARG A 62 7.39 -8.28 -0.11
C ARG A 62 8.20 -7.26 0.68
N VAL A 63 7.72 -6.02 0.75
CA VAL A 63 8.38 -4.93 1.48
C VAL A 63 8.39 -5.19 2.97
N SER A 64 7.27 -5.67 3.53
CA SER A 64 7.20 -6.03 4.96
C SER A 64 8.16 -7.15 5.33
N ARG A 65 8.34 -8.13 4.43
CA ARG A 65 9.31 -9.21 4.60
C ARG A 65 10.74 -8.70 4.49
N LEU A 66 11.04 -7.92 3.46
CA LEU A 66 12.36 -7.35 3.25
C LEU A 66 12.82 -6.53 4.46
N ALA A 67 11.95 -5.66 4.99
CA ALA A 67 12.26 -4.84 6.16
C ALA A 67 12.53 -5.70 7.41
N ALA A 68 11.78 -6.79 7.60
CA ALA A 68 11.98 -7.71 8.72
C ALA A 68 13.27 -8.54 8.56
N GLU A 69 13.53 -9.08 7.36
CA GLU A 69 14.70 -9.92 7.07
C GLU A 69 16.01 -9.12 7.14
N LEU A 70 15.98 -7.83 6.80
CA LEU A 70 17.15 -6.93 6.87
C LEU A 70 17.25 -6.14 8.19
N GLU A 71 16.31 -6.35 9.11
CA GLU A 71 16.22 -5.64 10.40
C GLU A 71 16.29 -4.11 10.23
N LEU A 72 15.57 -3.56 9.24
CA LEU A 72 15.57 -2.11 8.99
C LEU A 72 14.87 -1.36 10.13
N GLU A 73 15.42 -0.21 10.54
CA GLU A 73 14.72 0.72 11.42
C GLU A 73 13.44 1.25 10.76
N SER A 74 13.54 1.65 9.48
CA SER A 74 12.38 2.06 8.69
C SER A 74 12.59 1.94 7.18
N LEU A 75 11.48 1.74 6.46
CA LEU A 75 11.37 1.80 5.01
C LEU A 75 10.11 2.58 4.65
N ASP A 76 10.28 3.77 4.10
CA ASP A 76 9.20 4.62 3.61
C ASP A 76 9.13 4.57 2.09
N LEU A 77 7.92 4.33 1.57
CA LEU A 77 7.63 4.27 0.14
C LEU A 77 6.59 5.33 -0.17
N ASN A 78 7.00 6.43 -0.79
CA ASN A 78 6.09 7.53 -1.06
C ASN A 78 6.65 8.44 -2.18
N PRO A 79 5.93 8.65 -3.30
CA PRO A 79 4.59 8.13 -3.59
C PRO A 79 4.58 6.71 -4.16
N VAL A 80 3.54 5.95 -3.78
CA VAL A 80 3.17 4.66 -4.38
C VAL A 80 1.98 4.88 -5.32
N MET A 81 2.19 4.61 -6.60
CA MET A 81 1.18 4.76 -7.65
C MET A 81 0.64 3.39 -8.05
N VAL A 82 -0.67 3.21 -7.90
CA VAL A 82 -1.35 1.97 -8.28
C VAL A 82 -2.02 2.18 -9.64
N GLY A 83 -1.60 1.41 -10.64
CA GLY A 83 -2.20 1.44 -11.97
C GLY A 83 -3.60 0.83 -11.98
N ASP A 84 -4.26 0.91 -13.13
CA ASP A 84 -5.47 0.11 -13.39
C ASP A 84 -5.17 -1.38 -13.22
N GLU A 85 -6.18 -2.20 -12.98
CA GLU A 85 -6.06 -3.65 -12.86
C GLU A 85 -5.25 -4.25 -14.02
N GLY A 86 -4.19 -5.00 -13.68
CA GLY A 86 -3.24 -5.59 -14.63
C GLY A 86 -2.08 -4.68 -15.03
N ARG A 87 -2.02 -3.44 -14.53
CA ARG A 87 -0.93 -2.48 -14.80
C ARG A 87 0.07 -2.37 -13.65
N GLY A 88 -0.18 -3.03 -12.51
CA GLY A 88 0.77 -3.13 -11.41
C GLY A 88 0.91 -1.85 -10.58
N VAL A 89 2.05 -1.73 -9.89
CA VAL A 89 2.37 -0.64 -8.96
C VAL A 89 3.74 -0.07 -9.31
N ALA A 90 3.86 1.26 -9.22
CA ALA A 90 5.12 1.98 -9.34
C ALA A 90 5.45 2.71 -8.04
N ILE A 91 6.68 2.56 -7.57
CA ILE A 91 7.24 3.31 -6.44
C ILE A 91 8.11 4.40 -7.04
N ALA A 92 7.74 5.67 -6.83
CA ALA A 92 8.51 6.79 -7.40
C ALA A 92 9.73 7.16 -6.56
N ASP A 93 9.63 7.04 -5.23
CA ASP A 93 10.70 7.35 -4.30
C ASP A 93 10.61 6.45 -3.06
N PHE A 94 11.75 6.24 -2.42
CA PHE A 94 11.87 5.47 -1.19
C PHE A 94 12.98 5.98 -0.28
N ARG A 95 12.81 5.79 1.02
CA ARG A 95 13.84 6.08 2.03
C ARG A 95 14.01 4.88 2.94
N ILE A 96 15.27 4.50 3.19
CA ILE A 96 15.65 3.44 4.12
C ILE A 96 16.45 4.04 5.27
N MET A 97 16.15 3.60 6.49
CA MET A 97 16.99 3.78 7.68
C MET A 97 17.30 2.41 8.27
N LYS A 98 18.54 2.23 8.71
CA LYS A 98 19.08 0.98 9.22
C LYS A 98 19.88 1.24 10.48
#